data_AF-A0A6G4XDL1-F1
#
_entry.id   AF-A0A6G4XDL1-F1
#
_cell.length_a   1.000
_cell.length_b   1.000
_cell.length_c   1.000
_cell.angle_alpha   90.00
_cell.angle_beta   90.00
_cell.angle_gamma   90.00
#
_symmetry.space_group_name_H-M   'P 1'
#
loop_
_entity.id
_entity.type
_entity.pdbx_description
1 polymer ?
#
loop_
_entity_poly.entity_id
_entity_poly.type
_entity_poly.pdbx_seq_one_letter_code
_entity_poly.pdbx_strand_id
1 'polypeptide(L)'
;MYVAPDPEQGDVEALRDQLARTTEEIRHLRARDRSRPAVSMAQGILMERYRLRDADEAFVLLRHTSQRFNVKMRSLVDAVLTTARPDSMRELWFPGRVRQHPPLLPALDLNGDAPVHRSGVLRVVLSQVLAITGTDMGNVQLADQAARGLRLEHHTGHSDDFVDYFAFVGESGTACGEAAAALALRTVRDVAVDPVFTDGARRTILQAGSRSVHSVPLIGADGTCVGMVSAHLPDPSGELAARQSALLTRIGHEAGRWLAWYEETLVRDALEFLHALGRRPDLLPPRGA
;
A
#
# COMPACT_ATOMS: atom_id res chain seq x y z
N MET A 1 -45.91 34.37 3.52
CA MET A 1 -46.30 32.96 3.44
C MET A 1 -45.06 32.15 3.81
N TYR A 2 -44.95 31.73 5.08
CA TYR A 2 -43.84 30.94 5.57
C TYR A 2 -44.20 29.48 5.31
N VAL A 3 -43.55 28.85 4.32
CA VAL A 3 -43.72 27.42 4.04
C VAL A 3 -42.95 26.69 5.14
N ALA A 4 -43.68 26.05 6.06
CA ALA A 4 -43.05 25.18 7.04
C ALA A 4 -42.30 24.06 6.29
N PRO A 5 -41.06 23.72 6.70
CA PRO A 5 -40.34 22.62 6.08
C PRO A 5 -41.15 21.33 6.24
N ASP A 6 -41.24 20.57 5.15
CA ASP A 6 -42.02 19.33 5.07
C ASP A 6 -41.44 18.30 6.05
N PRO A 7 -42.19 17.79 7.04
CA PRO A 7 -41.68 16.85 8.04
C PRO A 7 -41.05 15.60 7.43
N GLU A 8 -41.51 15.16 6.25
CA GLU A 8 -40.93 14.04 5.51
C GLU A 8 -39.49 14.33 5.01
N GLN A 9 -39.16 15.59 4.70
CA GLN A 9 -37.79 15.97 4.29
C GLN A 9 -36.81 15.94 5.46
N GLY A 10 -37.26 16.26 6.68
CA GLY A 10 -36.46 16.15 7.90
C GLY A 10 -36.12 14.71 8.26
N ASP A 11 -37.07 13.80 8.12
CA ASP A 11 -36.88 12.37 8.40
C ASP A 11 -35.97 11.69 7.35
N VAL A 12 -36.11 12.05 6.07
CA VAL A 12 -35.23 11.55 5.00
C VAL A 12 -33.79 12.03 5.18
N GLU A 13 -33.58 13.28 5.60
CA GLU A 13 -32.23 13.81 5.86
C GLU A 13 -31.60 13.15 7.10
N ALA A 14 -32.37 12.96 8.18
CA ALA A 14 -31.90 12.25 9.36
C ALA A 14 -31.52 10.78 9.06
N LEU A 15 -32.28 10.11 8.18
CA LEU A 15 -31.97 8.77 7.71
C LEU A 15 -30.71 8.73 6.84
N ARG A 16 -30.47 9.74 5.99
CA ARG A 16 -29.23 9.86 5.20
C ARG A 16 -28.01 10.06 6.11
N ASP A 17 -28.12 10.95 7.10
CA ASP A 17 -27.06 11.18 8.08
C ASP A 17 -26.76 9.91 8.90
N GLN A 18 -27.80 9.18 9.30
CA GLN A 18 -27.62 7.91 9.99
C GLN A 18 -26.95 6.86 9.09
N LEU A 19 -27.38 6.74 7.82
CA LEU A 19 -26.77 5.84 6.86
C LEU A 19 -25.29 6.19 6.61
N ALA A 20 -24.95 7.48 6.49
CA ALA A 20 -23.58 7.94 6.33
C ALA A 20 -22.71 7.57 7.55
N ARG A 21 -23.20 7.82 8.78
CA ARG A 21 -22.50 7.43 10.01
C ARG A 21 -22.28 5.92 10.11
N THR A 22 -23.32 5.12 9.84
CA THR A 22 -23.22 3.66 9.89
C THR A 22 -22.28 3.13 8.81
N THR A 23 -22.27 3.73 7.62
CA THR A 23 -21.36 3.34 6.53
C THR A 23 -19.90 3.63 6.92
N GLU A 24 -19.63 4.79 7.52
CA GLU A 24 -18.29 5.15 8.03
C GLU A 24 -17.85 4.20 9.16
N GLU A 25 -18.75 3.85 10.06
CA GLU A 25 -18.46 2.88 11.13
C GLU A 25 -18.12 1.49 10.57
N ILE A 26 -18.91 0.99 9.61
CA ILE A 26 -18.65 -0.28 8.91
C ILE A 26 -17.28 -0.25 8.23
N ARG A 27 -16.93 0.87 7.59
CA ARG A 27 -15.64 1.08 6.93
C ARG A 27 -14.47 1.01 7.91
N HIS A 28 -14.54 1.76 9.00
CA HIS A 28 -13.54 1.70 10.08
C HIS A 28 -13.39 0.28 10.64
N LEU A 29 -14.50 -0.43 10.86
CA LEU A 29 -14.50 -1.81 11.34
C LEU A 29 -13.82 -2.74 10.34
N ARG A 30 -14.16 -2.66 9.05
CA ARG A 30 -13.54 -3.46 7.98
C ARG A 30 -12.04 -3.20 7.86
N ALA A 31 -11.61 -1.94 7.92
CA ALA A 31 -10.19 -1.59 7.88
C ALA A 31 -9.42 -2.20 9.06
N ARG A 32 -10.02 -2.19 10.27
CA ARG A 32 -9.44 -2.82 11.45
C ARG A 32 -9.39 -4.34 11.32
N ASP A 33 -10.49 -4.95 10.86
CA ASP A 33 -10.61 -6.40 10.69
C ASP A 33 -9.58 -6.96 9.69
N ARG A 34 -9.28 -6.22 8.62
CA ARG A 34 -8.24 -6.61 7.64
C ARG A 34 -6.82 -6.66 8.22
N SER A 35 -6.48 -5.80 9.17
CA SER A 35 -5.11 -5.68 9.70
C SER A 35 -4.87 -6.46 10.98
N ARG A 36 -5.92 -6.68 11.79
CA ARG A 36 -5.82 -7.32 13.10
C ARG A 36 -5.24 -8.75 13.06
N PRO A 37 -5.64 -9.66 12.15
CA PRO A 37 -5.09 -11.01 12.12
C PRO A 37 -3.57 -11.05 11.90
N ALA A 38 -3.06 -10.24 10.96
CA ALA A 38 -1.63 -10.17 10.66
C ALA A 38 -0.81 -9.66 11.84
N VAL A 39 -1.29 -8.61 12.52
CA VAL A 39 -0.65 -8.08 13.74
C VAL A 39 -0.62 -9.14 14.83
N SER A 40 -1.74 -9.84 15.07
CA SER A 40 -1.80 -10.89 16.08
C SER A 40 -0.89 -12.09 15.76
N MET A 41 -0.78 -12.50 14.50
CA MET A 41 0.18 -13.53 14.09
C MET A 41 1.62 -13.07 14.33
N ALA A 42 1.97 -11.84 13.96
CA ALA A 42 3.30 -11.30 14.22
C ALA A 42 3.60 -11.23 15.73
N GLN A 43 2.64 -10.78 16.55
CA GLN A 43 2.78 -10.81 18.02
C GLN A 43 3.10 -12.22 18.53
N GLY A 44 2.35 -13.24 18.08
CA GLY A 44 2.60 -14.64 18.46
C GLY A 44 3.98 -15.14 18.05
N ILE A 45 4.44 -14.82 16.83
CA ILE A 45 5.80 -15.16 16.38
C ILE A 45 6.85 -14.52 17.27
N LEU A 46 6.69 -13.24 17.63
CA LEU A 46 7.65 -12.52 18.46
C LEU A 46 7.66 -13.03 19.90
N MET A 47 6.49 -13.34 20.46
CA MET A 47 6.37 -13.98 21.77
C MET A 47 7.14 -15.29 21.82
N GLU A 48 6.95 -16.17 20.85
CA GLU A 48 7.68 -17.44 20.82
C GLU A 48 9.18 -17.24 20.57
N ARG A 49 9.54 -16.33 19.65
CA ARG A 49 10.93 -16.11 19.25
C ARG A 49 11.79 -15.53 20.38
N TYR A 50 11.21 -14.66 21.20
CA TYR A 50 11.92 -13.89 22.22
C TYR A 50 11.47 -14.16 23.65
N ARG A 51 10.55 -15.12 23.85
CA ARG A 51 9.97 -15.47 25.15
C ARG A 51 9.32 -14.27 25.86
N LEU A 52 8.64 -13.42 25.08
CA LEU A 52 7.89 -12.29 25.62
C LEU A 52 6.68 -12.79 26.43
N ARG A 53 6.29 -12.03 27.46
CA ARG A 53 5.29 -12.46 28.44
C ARG A 53 3.89 -12.54 27.85
N ASP A 54 3.55 -11.57 27.00
CA ASP A 54 2.21 -11.44 26.43
C ASP A 54 2.24 -10.69 25.08
N ALA A 55 1.06 -10.60 24.47
CA ALA A 55 0.88 -9.91 23.19
C ALA A 55 1.14 -8.40 23.30
N ASP A 56 0.96 -7.80 24.48
CA ASP A 56 1.19 -6.36 24.68
C ASP A 56 2.68 -6.04 24.57
N GLU A 57 3.56 -6.83 25.17
CA GLU A 57 5.01 -6.66 25.01
C GLU A 57 5.44 -6.81 23.55
N ALA A 58 4.90 -7.80 22.84
CA ALA A 58 5.18 -7.99 21.43
C ALA A 58 4.70 -6.79 20.59
N PHE A 59 3.56 -6.21 20.92
CA PHE A 59 3.05 -5.01 20.26
C PHE A 59 3.91 -3.78 20.56
N VAL A 60 4.36 -3.62 21.81
CA VAL A 60 5.29 -2.54 22.20
C VAL A 60 6.59 -2.64 21.41
N LEU A 61 7.15 -3.85 21.27
CA LEU A 61 8.34 -4.09 20.45
C LEU A 61 8.13 -3.68 18.99
N LEU A 62 7.02 -4.11 18.37
CA LEU A 62 6.65 -3.72 17.01
C LEU A 62 6.47 -2.20 16.87
N ARG A 63 5.73 -1.58 17.79
CA ARG A 63 5.41 -0.14 17.77
C ARG A 63 6.67 0.70 17.92
N HIS A 64 7.51 0.38 18.90
CA HIS A 64 8.75 1.09 19.15
C HIS A 64 9.69 1.01 17.94
N THR A 65 9.83 -0.18 17.35
CA THR A 65 10.62 -0.38 16.12
C THR A 65 10.06 0.43 14.95
N SER A 66 8.75 0.35 14.71
CA SER A 66 8.04 1.07 13.65
C SER A 66 8.26 2.58 13.75
N GLN A 67 8.12 3.15 14.95
CA GLN A 67 8.35 4.58 15.22
C GLN A 67 9.82 4.97 15.05
N ARG A 68 10.75 4.17 15.59
CA ARG A 68 12.20 4.45 15.58
C ARG A 68 12.78 4.55 14.17
N PHE A 69 12.27 3.75 13.23
CA PHE A 69 12.72 3.71 11.84
C PHE A 69 11.77 4.42 10.88
N ASN A 70 10.67 4.98 11.36
CA ASN A 70 9.59 5.56 10.54
C ASN A 70 9.12 4.59 9.44
N VAL A 71 8.98 3.31 9.80
CA VAL A 71 8.46 2.23 8.94
C VAL A 71 7.01 1.99 9.33
N LYS A 72 6.10 1.89 8.35
CA LYS A 72 4.69 1.59 8.64
C LYS A 72 4.58 0.27 9.38
N MET A 73 3.78 0.22 10.45
CA MET A 73 3.51 -0.99 11.24
C MET A 73 3.19 -2.20 10.36
N ARG A 74 2.39 -2.01 9.31
CA ARG A 74 2.03 -3.08 8.38
C ARG A 74 3.23 -3.65 7.63
N SER A 75 4.14 -2.81 7.13
CA SER A 75 5.38 -3.30 6.48
C SER A 75 6.23 -4.10 7.45
N LEU A 76 6.34 -3.63 8.70
CA LEU A 76 7.11 -4.34 9.71
C LEU A 76 6.47 -5.69 10.06
N VAL A 77 5.13 -5.74 10.18
CA VAL A 77 4.36 -6.97 10.41
C VAL A 77 4.51 -7.93 9.24
N ASP A 78 4.35 -7.46 8.00
CA ASP A 78 4.57 -8.25 6.79
C ASP A 78 5.98 -8.86 6.80
N ALA A 79 6.99 -8.03 7.03
CA ALA A 79 8.38 -8.49 7.10
C ALA A 79 8.62 -9.50 8.23
N VAL A 80 7.98 -9.36 9.40
CA VAL A 80 8.07 -10.37 10.48
C VAL A 80 7.44 -11.70 10.07
N LEU A 81 6.36 -11.67 9.30
CA LEU A 81 5.64 -12.86 8.83
C LEU A 81 6.37 -13.58 7.69
N THR A 82 7.08 -12.85 6.82
CA THR A 82 7.70 -13.42 5.62
C THR A 82 9.20 -13.65 5.73
N THR A 83 9.89 -12.92 6.61
CA THR A 83 11.35 -13.07 6.76
C THR A 83 11.70 -14.29 7.60
N ALA A 84 12.63 -15.11 7.09
CA ALA A 84 13.18 -16.24 7.82
C ALA A 84 13.66 -15.86 9.22
N ARG A 85 13.41 -16.73 10.20
CA ARG A 85 13.85 -16.51 11.60
C ARG A 85 15.37 -16.31 11.66
N PRO A 86 15.88 -15.41 12.52
CA PRO A 86 17.32 -15.30 12.78
C PRO A 86 17.87 -16.63 13.31
N ASP A 87 19.08 -16.98 12.89
CA ASP A 87 19.81 -18.12 13.43
C ASP A 87 19.98 -17.94 14.95
N SER A 88 19.48 -18.88 15.74
CA SER A 88 19.51 -18.81 17.20
C SER A 88 20.92 -18.74 17.79
N MET A 89 21.92 -19.22 17.04
CA MET A 89 23.32 -19.21 17.46
C MET A 89 24.03 -17.88 17.18
N ARG A 90 23.39 -16.96 16.43
CA ARG A 90 23.98 -15.68 16.03
C ARG A 90 23.32 -14.52 16.76
N GLU A 91 24.10 -13.47 17.00
CA GLU A 91 23.59 -12.21 17.55
C GLU A 91 22.89 -11.35 16.50
N LEU A 92 23.33 -11.45 15.25
CA LEU A 92 22.79 -10.67 14.13
C LEU A 92 21.76 -11.46 13.34
N TRP A 93 20.69 -10.80 12.91
CA TRP A 93 19.70 -11.39 12.01
C TRP A 93 20.24 -11.45 10.57
N PHE A 94 20.91 -10.40 10.10
CA PHE A 94 21.43 -10.32 8.72
C PHE A 94 22.96 -10.17 8.70
N PRO A 95 23.73 -11.23 8.98
CA PRO A 95 25.20 -11.17 8.97
C PRO A 95 25.74 -10.85 7.57
N GLY A 96 26.70 -9.93 7.49
CA GLY A 96 27.38 -9.58 6.24
C GLY A 96 26.59 -8.63 5.31
N ARG A 97 25.49 -8.03 5.79
CA ARG A 97 24.72 -7.07 4.99
C ARG A 97 25.52 -5.81 4.71
N VAL A 98 25.69 -5.47 3.43
CA VAL A 98 26.33 -4.23 2.99
C VAL A 98 25.26 -3.14 2.86
N ARG A 99 25.52 -1.96 3.43
CA ARG A 99 24.62 -0.80 3.28
C ARG A 99 24.77 -0.22 1.88
N GLN A 100 23.66 -0.12 1.17
CA GLN A 100 23.60 0.51 -0.15
C GLN A 100 23.01 1.91 -0.05
N HIS A 101 23.47 2.81 -0.91
CA HIS A 101 22.86 4.13 -1.05
C HIS A 101 21.48 4.04 -1.72
N PRO A 102 20.53 4.93 -1.37
CA PRO A 102 19.25 4.99 -2.06
C PRO A 102 19.45 5.20 -3.57
N PRO A 103 18.77 4.42 -4.43
CA PRO A 103 18.78 4.64 -5.87
C PRO A 103 18.30 6.05 -6.21
N LEU A 104 18.94 6.66 -7.21
CA LEU A 104 18.48 7.95 -7.75
C LEU A 104 17.14 7.78 -8.49
N LEU A 105 16.34 8.86 -8.48
CA LEU A 105 15.01 8.92 -9.06
C LEU A 105 14.89 10.09 -10.07
N PRO A 106 15.74 10.15 -11.12
CA PRO A 106 15.78 11.28 -12.04
C PRO A 106 14.47 11.48 -12.82
N ALA A 107 13.71 10.43 -13.13
CA ALA A 107 12.42 10.55 -13.81
C ALA A 107 11.34 11.17 -12.92
N LEU A 108 11.56 11.23 -11.60
CA LEU A 108 10.67 11.84 -10.62
C LEU A 108 11.15 13.22 -10.16
N ASP A 109 12.28 13.70 -10.70
CA ASP A 109 12.99 14.92 -10.26
C ASP A 109 13.23 14.97 -8.74
N LEU A 110 13.41 13.79 -8.13
CA LEU A 110 13.74 13.63 -6.71
C LEU A 110 15.26 13.50 -6.60
N ASN A 111 15.97 14.64 -6.63
CA ASN A 111 17.42 14.68 -6.47
C ASN A 111 17.84 14.58 -4.98
N GLY A 112 18.88 13.78 -4.74
CA GLY A 112 19.08 12.96 -3.53
C GLY A 112 19.66 13.60 -2.26
N ASP A 113 19.38 14.88 -1.96
CA ASP A 113 19.92 15.52 -0.75
C ASP A 113 18.97 15.51 0.47
N ALA A 114 17.69 15.25 0.28
CA ALA A 114 16.71 15.15 1.37
C ALA A 114 16.40 13.67 1.72
N PRO A 115 16.17 13.33 3.01
CA PRO A 115 15.64 12.03 3.38
C PRO A 115 14.25 11.86 2.78
N VAL A 116 14.16 11.18 1.63
CA VAL A 116 12.87 10.92 0.99
C VAL A 116 12.22 9.75 1.71
N HIS A 117 11.14 10.00 2.45
CA HIS A 117 10.36 8.94 3.07
C HIS A 117 9.51 8.22 2.02
N ARG A 118 9.20 6.93 2.25
CA ARG A 118 8.41 6.08 1.34
C ARG A 118 7.15 6.76 0.84
N SER A 119 6.31 7.28 1.75
CA SER A 119 5.07 7.97 1.38
C SER A 119 5.29 9.21 0.50
N GLY A 120 6.44 9.89 0.66
CA GLY A 120 6.83 11.01 -0.22
C GLY A 120 7.10 10.52 -1.64
N VAL A 121 7.91 9.48 -1.79
CA VAL A 121 8.19 8.85 -3.09
C VAL A 121 6.90 8.40 -3.78
N LEU A 122 6.04 7.65 -3.08
CA LEU A 122 4.79 7.16 -3.67
C LEU A 122 3.87 8.28 -4.16
N ARG A 123 3.82 9.39 -3.42
CA ARG A 123 3.01 10.56 -3.81
C ARG A 123 3.55 11.24 -5.06
N VAL A 124 4.87 11.36 -5.18
CA VAL A 124 5.50 11.92 -6.38
C VAL A 124 5.32 10.99 -7.57
N VAL A 125 5.49 9.67 -7.38
CA VAL A 125 5.18 8.67 -8.42
C VAL A 125 3.75 8.82 -8.93
N LEU A 126 2.77 8.87 -8.02
CA LEU A 126 1.37 9.06 -8.39
C LEU A 126 1.17 10.37 -9.15
N SER A 127 1.68 11.49 -8.61
CA SER A 127 1.54 12.80 -9.23
C SER A 127 2.14 12.86 -10.63
N GLN A 128 3.31 12.26 -10.87
CA GLN A 128 3.95 12.23 -12.18
C GLN A 128 3.17 11.38 -13.18
N VAL A 129 2.72 10.19 -12.76
CA VAL A 129 1.90 9.32 -13.60
C VAL A 129 0.61 10.02 -14.02
N LEU A 130 -0.09 10.64 -13.06
CA LEU A 130 -1.30 11.41 -13.30
C LEU A 130 -1.08 12.58 -14.27
N ALA A 131 0.02 13.33 -14.11
CA ALA A 131 0.39 14.42 -15.01
C ALA A 131 0.67 13.93 -16.45
N ILE A 132 1.33 12.77 -16.60
CA ILE A 132 1.64 12.18 -17.92
C ILE A 132 0.37 11.69 -18.63
N THR A 133 -0.58 11.13 -17.87
CA THR A 133 -1.83 10.58 -18.41
C THR A 133 -2.96 11.61 -18.52
N GLY A 134 -2.81 12.79 -17.91
CA GLY A 134 -3.79 13.87 -17.97
C GLY A 134 -5.06 13.61 -17.15
N THR A 135 -4.92 13.01 -15.97
CA THR A 135 -6.04 12.76 -15.04
C THR A 135 -5.67 13.13 -13.61
N ASP A 136 -6.66 13.35 -12.75
CA ASP A 136 -6.53 13.60 -11.32
C ASP A 136 -6.96 12.40 -10.46
N MET A 137 -7.45 11.33 -11.10
CA MET A 137 -7.92 10.12 -10.47
C MET A 137 -6.89 9.00 -10.62
N GLY A 138 -6.40 8.48 -9.49
CA GLY A 138 -5.47 7.37 -9.49
C GLY A 138 -5.09 6.87 -8.12
N ASN A 139 -4.33 5.78 -8.11
CA ASN A 139 -3.91 5.11 -6.89
C ASN A 139 -2.53 4.47 -7.02
N VAL A 140 -1.95 4.20 -5.86
CA VAL A 140 -0.72 3.42 -5.69
C VAL A 140 -1.06 2.26 -4.76
N GLN A 141 -0.74 1.06 -5.21
CA GLN A 141 -0.84 -0.15 -4.43
C GLN A 141 0.55 -0.76 -4.25
N LEU A 142 0.86 -1.33 -3.09
CA LEU A 142 2.12 -2.03 -2.86
C LEU A 142 1.88 -3.50 -2.60
N ALA A 143 2.85 -4.33 -2.95
CA ALA A 143 2.78 -5.75 -2.67
C ALA A 143 2.72 -6.00 -1.16
N ASP A 144 1.80 -6.85 -0.74
CA ASP A 144 1.76 -7.46 0.59
C ASP A 144 2.13 -8.92 0.42
N GLN A 145 3.29 -9.30 0.96
CA GLN A 145 3.86 -10.63 0.74
C GLN A 145 3.14 -11.70 1.57
N ALA A 146 2.76 -11.38 2.81
CA ALA A 146 2.08 -12.31 3.70
C ALA A 146 0.66 -12.66 3.23
N ALA A 147 -0.08 -11.67 2.74
CA ALA A 147 -1.44 -11.82 2.23
C ALA A 147 -1.51 -12.13 0.73
N ARG A 148 -0.37 -12.06 0.01
CA ARG A 148 -0.25 -12.35 -1.43
C ARG A 148 -1.21 -11.52 -2.28
N GLY A 149 -0.93 -10.22 -2.36
CA GLY A 149 -1.70 -9.32 -3.22
C GLY A 149 -1.15 -7.90 -3.19
N LEU A 150 -1.95 -6.97 -3.71
CA LEU A 150 -1.67 -5.55 -3.72
C LEU A 150 -2.57 -4.83 -2.71
N ARG A 151 -1.98 -4.00 -1.86
CA ARG A 151 -2.70 -3.14 -0.92
C ARG A 151 -2.67 -1.70 -1.36
N LEU A 152 -3.82 -1.04 -1.26
CA LEU A 152 -3.91 0.40 -1.49
C LEU A 152 -3.11 1.17 -0.45
N GLU A 153 -2.16 1.97 -0.91
CA GLU A 153 -1.29 2.78 -0.07
C GLU A 153 -1.62 4.25 -0.19
N HIS A 154 -1.78 4.78 -1.40
CA HIS A 154 -2.14 6.18 -1.69
C HIS A 154 -3.20 6.23 -2.79
N HIS A 155 -4.07 7.24 -2.76
CA HIS A 155 -5.04 7.50 -3.83
C HIS A 155 -5.41 8.98 -3.91
N THR A 156 -6.00 9.37 -5.04
CA THR A 156 -6.64 10.67 -5.28
C THR A 156 -7.78 10.48 -6.29
N GLY A 157 -8.79 11.34 -6.23
CA GLY A 157 -9.93 11.33 -7.18
C GLY A 157 -10.85 10.10 -7.11
N HIS A 158 -10.71 9.25 -6.08
CA HIS A 158 -11.51 8.04 -5.90
C HIS A 158 -12.52 8.20 -4.76
N SER A 159 -13.71 7.61 -4.91
CA SER A 159 -14.71 7.52 -3.85
C SER A 159 -14.28 6.57 -2.74
N ASP A 160 -14.85 6.74 -1.54
CA ASP A 160 -14.55 5.83 -0.44
C ASP A 160 -14.93 4.37 -0.73
N ASP A 161 -16.00 4.15 -1.51
CA ASP A 161 -16.41 2.80 -1.93
C ASP A 161 -15.34 2.14 -2.80
N PHE A 162 -14.69 2.91 -3.69
CA PHE A 162 -13.55 2.43 -4.45
C PHE A 162 -12.39 2.08 -3.53
N VAL A 163 -12.05 3.00 -2.61
CA VAL A 163 -10.96 2.81 -1.65
C VAL A 163 -11.18 1.57 -0.80
N ASP A 164 -12.40 1.33 -0.35
CA ASP A 164 -12.76 0.16 0.44
C ASP A 164 -12.72 -1.14 -0.34
N TYR A 165 -13.24 -1.13 -1.57
CA TYR A 165 -13.25 -2.32 -2.44
C TYR A 165 -11.83 -2.71 -2.85
N PHE A 166 -11.00 -1.72 -3.22
CA PHE A 166 -9.64 -1.93 -3.70
C PHE A 166 -8.57 -1.79 -2.61
N ALA A 167 -8.97 -1.72 -1.33
CA ALA A 167 -8.06 -1.70 -0.18
C ALA A 167 -7.07 -2.88 -0.20
N PHE A 168 -7.53 -4.02 -0.72
CA PHE A 168 -6.70 -5.18 -1.03
C PHE A 168 -7.20 -5.84 -2.31
N VAL A 169 -6.28 -6.15 -3.22
CA VAL A 169 -6.51 -6.80 -4.49
C VAL A 169 -5.66 -8.07 -4.53
N GLY A 170 -6.30 -9.23 -4.65
CA GLY A 170 -5.60 -10.51 -4.80
C GLY A 170 -4.91 -10.66 -6.16
N GLU A 171 -4.36 -11.85 -6.43
CA GLU A 171 -3.53 -12.12 -7.62
C GLU A 171 -4.27 -12.02 -8.97
N SER A 172 -5.61 -12.03 -9.01
CA SER A 172 -6.39 -12.11 -10.25
C SER A 172 -7.65 -11.24 -10.28
N GLY A 173 -8.16 -10.94 -11.49
CA GLY A 173 -9.49 -10.33 -11.71
C GLY A 173 -9.52 -8.79 -11.75
N THR A 174 -8.36 -8.15 -11.90
CA THR A 174 -8.22 -6.69 -12.08
C THR A 174 -7.06 -6.36 -13.01
N ALA A 175 -7.11 -5.19 -13.64
CA ALA A 175 -6.02 -4.67 -14.47
C ALA A 175 -4.68 -4.59 -13.72
N CYS A 176 -4.70 -4.15 -12.46
CA CYS A 176 -3.52 -4.11 -11.59
C CYS A 176 -2.93 -5.51 -11.38
N GLY A 177 -3.77 -6.51 -11.10
CA GLY A 177 -3.33 -7.89 -10.90
C GLY A 177 -2.68 -8.49 -12.15
N GLU A 178 -3.31 -8.31 -13.32
CA GLU A 178 -2.72 -8.78 -14.58
C GLU A 178 -1.42 -8.05 -14.95
N ALA A 179 -1.35 -6.73 -14.76
CA ALA A 179 -0.13 -5.96 -15.00
C ALA A 179 1.03 -6.40 -14.09
N ALA A 180 0.71 -6.72 -12.83
CA ALA A 180 1.69 -7.26 -11.90
C ALA A 180 2.19 -8.65 -12.34
N ALA A 181 1.32 -9.51 -12.86
CA ALA A 181 1.70 -10.82 -13.39
C ALA A 181 2.52 -10.71 -14.70
N ALA A 182 2.17 -9.77 -15.57
CA ALA A 182 2.85 -9.56 -16.85
C ALA A 182 4.15 -8.76 -16.74
N LEU A 183 4.39 -8.09 -15.61
CA LEU A 183 5.53 -7.18 -15.40
C LEU A 183 5.66 -6.11 -16.49
N ALA A 184 4.53 -5.65 -17.02
CA ALA A 184 4.46 -4.67 -18.09
C ALA A 184 3.33 -3.65 -17.88
N LEU A 185 3.50 -2.45 -18.43
CA LEU A 185 2.45 -1.44 -18.53
C LEU A 185 1.22 -2.05 -19.22
N ARG A 186 0.06 -1.93 -18.56
CA ARG A 186 -1.22 -2.41 -19.08
C ARG A 186 -2.19 -1.25 -19.26
N THR A 187 -2.82 -1.19 -20.42
CA THR A 187 -3.89 -0.23 -20.73
C THR A 187 -5.21 -0.97 -20.88
N VAL A 188 -6.18 -0.65 -20.03
CA VAL A 188 -7.59 -0.96 -20.28
C VAL A 188 -8.21 0.22 -21.00
N ARG A 189 -8.70 -0.01 -22.22
CA ARG A 189 -9.29 1.04 -23.07
C ARG A 189 -10.71 1.39 -22.67
N ASP A 190 -11.52 0.40 -22.28
CA ASP A 190 -12.86 0.65 -21.73
C ASP A 190 -13.21 -0.40 -20.67
N VAL A 191 -13.32 0.05 -19.43
CA VAL A 191 -13.72 -0.73 -18.26
C VAL A 191 -15.09 -1.36 -18.47
N ALA A 192 -15.99 -0.78 -19.27
CA ALA A 192 -17.32 -1.35 -19.47
C ALA A 192 -17.29 -2.72 -20.18
N VAL A 193 -16.27 -2.99 -21.00
CA VAL A 193 -16.24 -4.17 -21.88
C VAL A 193 -14.99 -5.04 -21.72
N ASP A 194 -13.93 -4.54 -21.07
CA ASP A 194 -12.67 -5.29 -20.92
C ASP A 194 -12.86 -6.58 -20.09
N PRO A 195 -12.45 -7.76 -20.57
CA PRO A 195 -12.73 -9.04 -19.90
C PRO A 195 -11.96 -9.25 -18.59
N VAL A 196 -10.96 -8.43 -18.28
CA VAL A 196 -10.15 -8.60 -17.06
C VAL A 196 -10.94 -8.43 -15.77
N PHE A 197 -11.99 -7.62 -15.79
CA PHE A 197 -12.71 -7.24 -14.60
C PHE A 197 -13.84 -8.22 -14.30
N THR A 198 -13.84 -8.70 -13.06
CA THR A 198 -15.03 -9.29 -12.45
C THR A 198 -16.18 -8.28 -12.40
N ASP A 199 -17.43 -8.74 -12.35
CA ASP A 199 -18.60 -7.85 -12.34
C ASP A 199 -18.59 -6.86 -11.16
N GLY A 200 -18.13 -7.32 -9.99
CA GLY A 200 -17.97 -6.47 -8.81
C GLY A 200 -16.95 -5.36 -9.06
N ALA A 201 -15.75 -5.72 -9.53
CA ALA A 201 -14.69 -4.75 -9.81
C ALA A 201 -15.12 -3.75 -10.89
N ARG A 202 -15.73 -4.24 -11.97
CA ARG A 202 -16.24 -3.40 -13.06
C ARG A 202 -17.24 -2.38 -12.55
N ARG A 203 -18.23 -2.81 -11.77
CA ARG A 203 -19.27 -1.93 -11.23
C ARG A 203 -18.68 -0.85 -10.34
N THR A 204 -17.78 -1.21 -9.42
CA THR A 204 -17.13 -0.25 -8.52
C THR A 204 -16.25 0.75 -9.27
N ILE A 205 -15.50 0.32 -10.28
CA ILE A 205 -14.64 1.21 -11.09
C ILE A 205 -15.50 2.19 -11.91
N LEU A 206 -16.57 1.72 -12.54
CA LEU A 206 -17.49 2.57 -13.30
C LEU A 206 -18.24 3.56 -12.41
N GLN A 207 -18.68 3.15 -11.21
CA GLN A 207 -19.33 4.03 -10.23
C GLN A 207 -18.37 5.10 -9.69
N ALA A 208 -17.09 4.79 -9.60
CA ALA A 208 -16.05 5.78 -9.28
C ALA A 208 -15.73 6.74 -10.44
N GLY A 209 -16.41 6.58 -11.59
CA GLY A 209 -16.22 7.44 -12.76
C GLY A 209 -15.03 7.04 -13.65
N SER A 210 -14.42 5.87 -13.43
CA SER A 210 -13.31 5.40 -14.27
C SER A 210 -13.83 4.57 -15.46
N ARG A 211 -13.57 5.05 -16.67
CA ARG A 211 -13.88 4.38 -17.93
C ARG A 211 -12.67 3.75 -18.58
N SER A 212 -11.46 4.21 -18.30
CA SER A 212 -10.24 3.54 -18.75
C SER A 212 -9.16 3.59 -17.66
N VAL A 213 -8.14 2.74 -17.78
CA VAL A 213 -7.08 2.62 -16.76
C VAL A 213 -5.73 2.35 -17.42
N HIS A 214 -4.69 3.08 -17.01
CA HIS A 214 -3.29 2.75 -17.28
C HIS A 214 -2.62 2.29 -15.99
N SER A 215 -2.18 1.03 -15.95
CA SER A 215 -1.54 0.40 -14.79
C SER A 215 -0.05 0.18 -15.07
N VAL A 216 0.80 0.85 -14.28
CA VAL A 216 2.26 0.82 -14.39
C VAL A 216 2.83 -0.01 -13.23
N PRO A 217 3.42 -1.18 -13.48
CA PRO A 217 4.06 -1.97 -12.43
C PRO A 217 5.30 -1.26 -11.89
N LEU A 218 5.50 -1.33 -10.57
CA LEU A 218 6.69 -0.86 -9.88
C LEU A 218 7.64 -2.05 -9.73
N ILE A 219 8.67 -2.12 -10.57
CA ILE A 219 9.51 -3.31 -10.71
C ILE A 219 10.87 -3.10 -10.04
N GLY A 220 11.21 -3.99 -9.10
CA GLY A 220 12.49 -4.03 -8.39
C GLY A 220 13.67 -4.39 -9.29
N ALA A 221 14.89 -4.28 -8.75
CA ALA A 221 16.11 -4.62 -9.50
C ALA A 221 16.22 -6.13 -9.82
N ASP A 222 15.57 -6.97 -9.03
CA ASP A 222 15.47 -8.42 -9.21
C ASP A 222 14.34 -8.84 -10.16
N GLY A 223 13.64 -7.88 -10.77
CA GLY A 223 12.52 -8.14 -11.67
C GLY A 223 11.20 -8.43 -10.96
N THR A 224 11.14 -8.34 -9.63
CA THR A 224 9.89 -8.55 -8.89
C THR A 224 8.99 -7.32 -8.95
N CYS A 225 7.67 -7.54 -9.03
CA CYS A 225 6.69 -6.47 -8.88
C CYS A 225 6.51 -6.15 -7.38
N VAL A 226 6.98 -4.98 -6.94
CA VAL A 226 6.86 -4.53 -5.55
C VAL A 226 5.67 -3.59 -5.33
N GLY A 227 4.95 -3.25 -6.40
CA GLY A 227 3.75 -2.43 -6.35
C GLY A 227 3.22 -2.06 -7.73
N MET A 228 2.22 -1.20 -7.74
CA MET A 228 1.50 -0.75 -8.93
C MET A 228 1.11 0.71 -8.73
N VAL A 229 1.18 1.50 -9.79
CA VAL A 229 0.53 2.82 -9.86
C VAL A 229 -0.43 2.83 -11.03
N SER A 230 -1.66 3.26 -10.78
CA SER A 230 -2.74 3.25 -11.77
C SER A 230 -3.32 4.66 -11.95
N ALA A 231 -3.41 5.10 -13.19
CA ALA A 231 -4.14 6.29 -13.59
C ALA A 231 -5.49 5.87 -14.18
N HIS A 232 -6.56 6.52 -13.72
CA HIS A 232 -7.93 6.23 -14.13
C HIS A 232 -8.49 7.43 -14.88
N LEU A 233 -9.12 7.20 -16.04
CA LEU A 233 -9.66 8.27 -16.88
C LEU A 233 -11.19 8.18 -16.97
N PRO A 234 -11.88 9.32 -17.10
CA PRO A 234 -13.34 9.37 -17.15
C PRO A 234 -13.94 8.92 -18.49
N ASP A 235 -13.12 8.84 -19.53
CA ASP A 235 -13.53 8.43 -20.87
C ASP A 235 -12.76 7.18 -21.32
N PRO A 236 -13.31 6.38 -22.25
CA PRO A 236 -12.53 5.36 -22.93
C PRO A 236 -11.27 5.95 -23.56
N SER A 237 -10.14 5.26 -23.43
CA SER A 237 -8.86 5.75 -23.94
C SER A 237 -8.34 4.92 -25.10
N GLY A 238 -7.58 5.58 -26.00
CA GLY A 238 -6.72 4.89 -26.94
C GLY A 238 -5.46 4.33 -26.29
N GLU A 239 -4.54 3.86 -27.12
CA GLU A 239 -3.18 3.55 -26.67
C GLU A 239 -2.45 4.83 -26.25
N LEU A 240 -1.59 4.70 -25.25
CA LEU A 240 -0.66 5.75 -24.88
C LEU A 240 0.34 5.98 -26.01
N ALA A 241 0.72 7.25 -26.23
CA ALA A 241 1.80 7.55 -27.16
C ALA A 241 3.09 6.87 -26.70
N ALA A 242 3.93 6.42 -27.63
CA ALA A 242 5.16 5.68 -27.33
C ALA A 242 6.07 6.39 -26.30
N ARG A 243 6.13 7.73 -26.37
CA ARG A 243 6.86 8.56 -25.40
C ARG A 243 6.26 8.51 -23.99
N GLN A 244 4.94 8.53 -23.85
CA GLN A 244 4.26 8.41 -22.56
C GLN A 244 4.51 7.02 -21.97
N SER A 245 4.32 5.95 -22.75
CA SER A 245 4.57 4.58 -22.31
C SER A 245 6.02 4.36 -21.85
N ALA A 246 7.00 4.90 -22.59
CA ALA A 246 8.42 4.82 -22.22
C ALA A 246 8.73 5.57 -20.92
N LEU A 247 8.12 6.74 -20.71
CA LEU A 247 8.32 7.52 -19.48
C LEU A 247 7.66 6.85 -18.26
N LEU A 248 6.42 6.36 -18.41
CA LEU A 248 5.72 5.62 -17.36
C LEU A 248 6.49 4.35 -16.97
N THR A 249 6.97 3.59 -17.95
CA THR A 249 7.80 2.40 -17.70
C THR A 249 9.07 2.74 -16.92
N ARG A 250 9.75 3.83 -17.30
CA ARG A 250 10.93 4.33 -16.57
C ARG A 250 10.61 4.69 -15.13
N ILE A 251 9.52 5.42 -14.90
CA ILE A 251 9.03 5.78 -13.55
C ILE A 251 8.77 4.51 -12.73
N GLY A 252 8.09 3.51 -13.32
CA GLY A 252 7.80 2.24 -12.67
C GLY A 252 9.07 1.51 -12.21
N HIS A 253 10.09 1.44 -13.08
CA HIS A 253 11.37 0.83 -12.72
C HIS A 253 12.18 1.63 -11.70
N GLU A 254 12.21 2.96 -11.79
CA GLU A 254 12.94 3.80 -10.81
C GLU A 254 12.30 3.70 -9.43
N ALA A 255 10.98 3.85 -9.35
CA ALA A 255 10.23 3.70 -8.11
C ALA A 255 10.33 2.29 -7.54
N GLY A 256 10.22 1.27 -8.39
CA GLY A 256 10.34 -0.13 -7.98
C GLY A 256 11.72 -0.47 -7.40
N ARG A 257 12.81 -0.02 -8.03
CA ARG A 257 14.18 -0.17 -7.47
C ARG A 257 14.33 0.55 -6.13
N TRP A 258 13.80 1.76 -6.01
CA TRP A 258 13.85 2.50 -4.75
C TRP A 258 13.06 1.81 -3.64
N LEU A 259 11.87 1.27 -3.96
CA LEU A 259 11.06 0.51 -3.00
C LEU A 259 11.73 -0.79 -2.59
N ALA A 260 12.35 -1.51 -3.53
CA ALA A 260 13.14 -2.70 -3.21
C ALA A 260 14.31 -2.36 -2.28
N TRP A 261 15.03 -1.26 -2.54
CA TRP A 261 16.08 -0.76 -1.63
C TRP A 261 15.53 -0.42 -0.25
N TYR A 262 14.36 0.21 -0.17
CA TYR A 262 13.70 0.57 1.09
C TYR A 262 13.42 -0.68 1.95
N GLU A 263 12.86 -1.73 1.35
CA GLU A 263 12.59 -3.00 2.03
C GLU A 263 13.90 -3.70 2.46
N GLU A 264 14.87 -3.81 1.54
CA GLU A 264 16.15 -4.49 1.77
C GLU A 264 17.09 -3.75 2.74
N THR A 265 16.92 -2.44 2.92
CA THR A 265 17.77 -1.61 3.77
C THR A 265 17.05 -1.19 5.04
N LEU A 266 16.00 -0.36 4.93
CA LEU A 266 15.37 0.26 6.10
C LEU A 266 14.49 -0.72 6.87
N VAL A 267 13.74 -1.58 6.18
CA VAL A 267 12.91 -2.59 6.88
C VAL A 267 13.79 -3.67 7.49
N ARG A 268 14.88 -4.09 6.82
CA ARG A 268 15.87 -5.00 7.43
C ARG A 268 16.66 -4.38 8.58
N ASP A 269 16.96 -3.07 8.55
CA ASP A 269 17.52 -2.35 9.70
C ASP A 269 16.53 -2.36 10.88
N ALA A 270 15.23 -2.14 10.60
CA ALA A 270 14.18 -2.21 11.61
C ALA A 270 14.05 -3.62 12.21
N LEU A 271 14.10 -4.67 11.38
CA LEU A 271 14.09 -6.06 11.84
C LEU A 271 15.32 -6.39 12.70
N GLU A 272 16.52 -5.96 12.30
CA GLU A 272 17.75 -6.15 13.08
C GLU A 272 17.64 -5.48 14.46
N PHE A 273 17.14 -4.24 14.51
CA PHE A 273 16.88 -3.56 15.78
C PHE A 273 15.83 -4.28 16.63
N LEU A 274 14.74 -4.73 16.01
CA LEU A 274 13.69 -5.51 16.66
C LEU A 274 14.26 -6.81 17.25
N HIS A 275 15.20 -7.47 16.57
CA HIS A 275 15.89 -8.63 17.10
C HIS A 275 16.74 -8.31 18.32
N ALA A 276 17.59 -7.27 18.22
CA ALA A 276 18.44 -6.84 19.31
C ALA A 276 17.65 -6.42 20.57
N LEU A 277 16.51 -5.76 20.38
CA LEU A 277 15.62 -5.34 21.47
C LEU A 277 14.80 -6.52 22.02
N GLY A 278 14.28 -7.40 21.16
CA GLY A 278 13.53 -8.59 21.56
C GLY A 278 14.36 -9.53 22.44
N ARG A 279 15.68 -9.63 22.22
CA ARG A 279 16.59 -10.42 23.07
C ARG A 279 16.80 -9.84 24.48
N ARG A 280 16.40 -8.57 24.70
CA ARG A 280 16.55 -7.84 25.97
C ARG A 280 15.23 -7.17 26.33
N PRO A 281 14.20 -7.96 26.70
CA PRO A 281 12.86 -7.44 26.98
C PRO A 281 12.83 -6.46 28.16
N ASP A 282 13.85 -6.50 29.04
CA ASP A 282 14.09 -5.53 30.11
C ASP A 282 14.32 -4.09 29.60
N LEU A 283 14.72 -3.93 28.34
CA LEU A 283 14.94 -2.63 27.69
C LEU A 283 13.74 -2.13 26.88
N LEU A 284 12.61 -2.86 26.90
CA LEU A 284 11.39 -2.40 26.22
C LEU A 284 10.83 -1.15 26.93
N PRO A 285 10.35 -0.16 26.16
CA PRO A 285 9.69 1.00 26.77
C PRO A 285 8.42 0.59 27.52
N PRO A 286 8.02 1.36 28.56
CA PRO A 286 6.81 1.06 29.33
C PRO A 286 5.55 1.18 28.46
N ARG A 287 4.50 0.46 28.86
CA ARG A 287 3.20 0.47 28.17
C ARG A 287 2.66 1.90 28.09
N GLY A 288 2.29 2.34 26.88
CA GLY A 288 1.65 3.64 26.65
C GLY A 288 2.57 4.81 26.30
N ALA A 289 3.89 4.61 26.26
CA ALA A 289 4.84 5.59 25.71
C ALA A 289 4.72 5.76 24.18
#